data_AF-A0A9W8GSM5-F1
#
_entry.id   AF-A0A9W8GSM5-F1
#
_cell.length_a   1.000
_cell.length_b   1.000
_cell.length_c   1.000
_cell.angle_alpha   90.00
_cell.angle_beta   90.00
_cell.angle_gamma   90.00
#
_symmetry.space_group_name_H-M   'P 1'
#
loop_
_entity.id
_entity.type
_entity.pdbx_description
1 polymer ?
#
loop_
_entity_poly.entity_id
_entity_poly.type
_entity_poly.pdbx_seq_one_letter_code
_entity_poly.pdbx_strand_id
1 'polypeptide(L)'
;WNKYNQTHYDKDNPPPKVVQGYKFNIFYPDLIDKSSAPTYRIENDPMDEDTVILRFIAGPPYEDVAFRIVNREWEWNRRRGFRNTFDRGVLQLHFRFKRHYYRR
;
A
#
# COMPACT_ATOMS: atom_id res chain seq x y z
N TRP A 1 6.60 11.81 16.37
CA TRP A 1 7.28 11.03 17.41
C TRP A 1 6.28 10.72 18.50
N ASN A 2 6.04 9.45 18.83
CA ASN A 2 5.16 9.09 19.94
C ASN A 2 5.86 9.40 21.28
N LYS A 3 5.13 9.35 22.41
CA LYS A 3 5.69 9.69 23.73
C LYS A 3 6.90 8.82 24.10
N TYR A 4 6.84 7.53 23.79
CA TYR A 4 7.95 6.59 23.98
C TYR A 4 9.20 6.97 23.17
N ASN A 5 9.01 7.32 21.89
CA ASN A 5 10.14 7.71 21.04
C ASN A 5 10.75 9.03 21.52
N GLN A 6 9.94 9.97 22.02
CA GLN A 6 10.44 11.24 22.58
C GLN A 6 11.30 11.04 23.83
N THR A 7 11.09 9.96 24.59
CA THR A 7 11.87 9.69 25.81
C THR A 7 13.14 8.89 25.56
N HIS A 8 13.30 8.24 24.41
CA HIS A 8 14.36 7.26 24.17
C HIS A 8 15.22 7.53 22.93
N TYR A 9 14.84 8.51 22.11
CA TYR A 9 15.56 8.87 20.90
C TYR A 9 15.76 10.39 20.85
N ASP A 10 16.70 10.84 20.03
CA ASP A 10 16.99 12.25 19.81
C ASP A 10 17.20 12.54 18.31
N LYS A 11 17.53 13.79 17.97
CA LYS A 11 17.66 14.20 16.56
C LYS A 11 18.81 13.46 15.86
N ASP A 12 19.86 13.13 16.59
CA ASP A 12 21.06 12.50 16.05
C ASP A 12 20.92 10.96 16.01
N ASN A 13 20.07 10.40 16.88
CA ASN A 13 19.71 8.99 16.99
C ASN A 13 18.18 8.82 16.86
N PRO A 14 17.61 8.95 15.65
CA PRO A 14 16.18 8.88 15.45
C PRO A 14 15.63 7.46 15.67
N PRO A 15 14.33 7.32 16.02
CA PRO A 15 13.71 6.02 16.19
C PRO A 15 13.72 5.23 14.86
N PRO A 16 13.73 3.89 14.93
CA PRO A 16 13.65 3.03 13.76
C PRO A 16 12.46 3.39 12.86
N LYS A 17 12.68 3.36 11.54
CA LYS A 17 11.63 3.64 10.57
C LYS A 17 10.66 2.47 10.52
N VAL A 18 9.37 2.78 10.64
CA VAL A 18 8.27 1.82 10.49
C VAL A 18 7.54 2.11 9.18
N VAL A 19 7.13 1.06 8.46
CA VAL A 19 6.32 1.21 7.25
C VAL A 19 4.99 1.88 7.61
N GLN A 20 4.69 3.00 6.93
CA GLN A 20 3.48 3.79 7.18
C GLN A 20 2.42 3.60 6.10
N GLY A 21 2.74 2.91 5.01
CA GLY A 21 1.88 2.75 3.84
C GLY A 21 2.69 2.54 2.58
N TYR A 22 2.00 2.36 1.46
CA TYR A 22 2.58 2.10 0.16
C TYR A 22 1.97 2.99 -0.92
N LYS A 23 2.73 3.23 -1.99
CA LYS A 23 2.29 3.96 -3.17
C LYS A 23 2.69 3.19 -4.42
N PHE A 24 1.75 2.44 -4.96
CA PHE A 24 1.92 1.73 -6.22
C PHE A 24 1.51 2.64 -7.38
N ASN A 25 2.38 2.72 -8.40
CA ASN A 25 2.05 3.27 -9.70
C ASN A 25 2.43 2.18 -10.71
N ILE A 26 1.43 1.51 -11.27
CA ILE A 26 1.63 0.41 -12.21
C ILE A 26 1.21 0.88 -13.59
N PHE A 27 2.11 0.73 -14.54
CA PHE A 27 1.95 1.23 -15.90
C PHE A 27 1.45 0.09 -16.79
N TYR A 28 0.27 0.28 -17.35
CA TYR A 28 -0.39 -0.58 -18.33
C TYR A 28 -0.80 0.23 -19.58
N PRO A 29 0.17 0.84 -20.30
CA PRO A 29 -0.13 1.69 -21.47
C PRO A 29 -0.80 0.92 -22.63
N ASP A 30 -0.50 -0.39 -22.77
CA ASP A 30 -0.89 -1.21 -23.93
C ASP A 30 -2.03 -2.19 -23.62
N LEU A 31 -2.88 -1.87 -22.63
CA LEU A 31 -4.09 -2.65 -22.34
C LEU A 31 -4.96 -2.75 -23.60
N ILE A 32 -5.27 -3.99 -23.99
CA ILE A 32 -6.11 -4.27 -25.16
C ILE A 32 -7.53 -3.76 -24.91
N ASP A 33 -8.11 -4.16 -23.78
CA ASP A 33 -9.41 -3.67 -23.33
C ASP A 33 -9.22 -2.53 -22.34
N LYS A 34 -9.38 -1.30 -22.84
CA LYS A 34 -9.31 -0.08 -22.01
C LYS A 34 -10.62 0.21 -21.26
N SER A 35 -11.69 -0.54 -21.53
CA SER A 35 -12.97 -0.40 -20.82
C SER A 35 -12.95 -1.10 -19.46
N SER A 36 -12.15 -2.15 -19.34
CA SER A 36 -11.93 -2.87 -18.08
C SER A 36 -10.73 -2.29 -17.34
N ALA A 37 -10.95 -1.82 -16.11
CA ALA A 37 -9.88 -1.32 -15.26
C ALA A 37 -9.14 -2.47 -14.57
N PRO A 38 -7.80 -2.43 -14.49
CA PRO A 38 -7.03 -3.35 -13.67
C PRO A 38 -7.50 -3.34 -12.21
N THR A 39 -7.53 -4.52 -11.61
CA THR A 39 -8.00 -4.73 -10.23
C THR A 39 -6.86 -5.25 -9.36
N TYR A 40 -7.12 -5.36 -8.06
CA TYR A 40 -6.17 -5.99 -7.13
C TYR A 40 -6.89 -6.92 -6.17
N ARG A 41 -6.15 -7.89 -5.62
CA ARG A 41 -6.57 -8.81 -4.58
C ARG A 41 -5.51 -8.89 -3.50
N ILE A 42 -5.96 -9.15 -2.27
CA ILE A 42 -5.10 -9.37 -1.12
C ILE A 42 -5.22 -10.84 -0.75
N GLU A 43 -4.09 -11.54 -0.76
CA GLU A 43 -3.96 -12.96 -0.43
C GLU A 43 -3.10 -13.07 0.84
N ASN A 44 -3.37 -14.06 1.69
CA ASN A 44 -2.51 -14.32 2.85
C ASN A 44 -1.14 -14.81 2.37
N ASP A 45 -0.07 -14.33 3.00
CA ASP A 45 1.26 -14.88 2.75
C ASP A 45 1.43 -16.18 3.54
N PRO A 46 1.68 -17.33 2.90
CA PRO A 46 1.87 -18.60 3.60
C PRO A 46 3.17 -18.67 4.40
N MET A 47 4.11 -17.73 4.19
CA MET A 47 5.42 -17.73 4.83
C MET A 47 5.54 -16.79 6.02
N ASP A 48 4.67 -15.78 6.11
CA ASP A 48 4.77 -14.73 7.13
C ASP A 48 3.39 -14.10 7.40
N GLU A 49 2.83 -14.35 8.60
CA GLU A 49 1.54 -13.82 9.05
C GLU A 49 1.50 -12.29 9.17
N ASP A 50 2.67 -11.65 9.35
CA ASP A 50 2.79 -10.19 9.41
C ASP A 50 2.75 -9.54 8.03
N THR A 51 2.67 -10.35 6.95
CA THR A 51 2.60 -9.87 5.57
C THR A 51 1.46 -10.49 4.78
N VAL A 52 1.08 -9.80 3.70
CA VAL A 52 0.11 -10.26 2.72
C VAL A 52 0.65 -10.04 1.32
N ILE A 53 0.14 -10.82 0.37
CA ILE A 53 0.44 -10.68 -1.04
C ILE A 53 -0.63 -9.82 -1.68
N LEU A 54 -0.24 -8.64 -2.16
CA LEU A 54 -1.07 -7.74 -2.95
C LEU A 54 -0.84 -8.03 -4.44
N ARG A 55 -1.80 -8.70 -5.07
CA ARG A 55 -1.77 -9.07 -6.49
C ARG A 55 -2.57 -8.08 -7.32
N PHE A 56 -1.96 -7.55 -8.37
CA PHE A 56 -2.58 -6.69 -9.38
C PHE A 56 -2.87 -7.50 -10.63
N ILE A 57 -4.08 -7.36 -11.15
CA ILE A 57 -4.65 -8.12 -12.25
C ILE A 57 -5.10 -7.12 -13.32
N ALA A 58 -4.42 -7.08 -14.46
CA ALA A 58 -4.75 -6.17 -15.55
C ALA A 58 -5.45 -6.86 -16.73
N GLY A 59 -5.13 -8.13 -16.98
CA GLY A 59 -5.56 -8.84 -18.18
C GLY A 59 -4.65 -8.60 -19.38
N PRO A 60 -4.93 -9.23 -20.54
CA PRO A 60 -4.05 -9.21 -21.70
C PRO A 60 -3.70 -7.79 -22.18
N PRO A 61 -2.43 -7.51 -22.55
CA PRO A 61 -1.30 -8.43 -22.70
C PRO A 61 -0.48 -8.66 -21.42
N TYR A 62 -0.90 -8.09 -20.29
CA TYR A 62 -0.12 -8.10 -19.06
C TYR A 62 -0.42 -9.32 -18.18
N GLU A 63 0.62 -9.86 -17.57
CA GLU A 63 0.50 -10.85 -16.52
C GLU A 63 0.25 -10.19 -15.16
N ASP A 64 -0.28 -10.98 -14.23
CA ASP A 64 -0.53 -10.54 -12.86
C ASP A 64 0.79 -10.26 -12.13
N VAL A 65 0.85 -9.13 -11.42
CA VAL A 65 2.03 -8.73 -10.64
C VAL A 65 1.68 -8.72 -9.16
N ALA A 66 2.51 -9.33 -8.33
CA ALA A 66 2.28 -9.45 -6.90
C ALA A 66 3.39 -8.79 -6.08
N PHE A 67 3.02 -8.13 -4.99
CA PHE A 67 3.94 -7.53 -4.03
C PHE A 67 3.65 -8.04 -2.62
N ARG A 68 4.68 -8.41 -1.88
CA ARG A 68 4.57 -8.67 -0.45
C ARG A 68 4.55 -7.34 0.30
N ILE A 69 3.52 -7.12 1.13
CA ILE A 69 3.35 -5.91 1.92
C ILE A 69 3.02 -6.25 3.38
N VAL A 70 3.26 -5.32 4.30
CA VAL A 70 2.88 -5.49 5.71
C VAL A 70 1.35 -5.62 5.84
N ASN A 71 0.91 -6.60 6.62
CA ASN A 71 -0.48 -6.88 6.93
C ASN A 71 -0.99 -5.94 8.04
N ARG A 72 -1.39 -4.73 7.67
CA ARG A 72 -2.00 -3.75 8.58
C ARG A 72 -3.22 -3.12 7.96
N GLU A 73 -4.13 -2.63 8.80
CA GLU A 73 -5.37 -2.00 8.35
C GLU A 73 -5.10 -0.71 7.55
N TRP A 74 -5.74 -0.58 6.39
CA TRP A 74 -5.58 0.58 5.51
C TRP A 74 -6.50 1.73 5.95
N GLU A 75 -5.98 2.96 5.82
CA GLU A 75 -6.76 4.18 5.91
C GLU A 75 -7.41 4.45 4.55
N TRP A 76 -8.72 4.19 4.45
CA TRP A 76 -9.51 4.34 3.22
C TRP A 76 -9.92 5.79 2.92
N ASN A 77 -9.67 6.73 3.84
CA ASN A 77 -10.10 8.11 3.67
C ASN A 77 -9.26 8.83 2.58
N ARG A 78 -9.91 9.27 1.51
CA ARG A 78 -9.29 10.03 0.41
C ARG A 78 -8.59 11.31 0.88
N ARG A 79 -9.15 12.03 1.86
CA ARG A 79 -8.51 13.22 2.44
C ARG A 79 -7.21 12.91 3.19
N ARG A 80 -7.02 11.65 3.59
CA ARG A 80 -5.81 11.16 4.26
C ARG A 80 -4.81 10.49 3.30
N GLY A 81 -5.04 10.64 1.98
CA GLY A 81 -4.13 10.18 0.95
C GLY A 81 -4.44 8.81 0.37
N PHE A 82 -5.61 8.23 0.66
CA PHE A 82 -6.08 7.06 -0.06
C PHE A 82 -6.39 7.43 -1.52
N ARG A 83 -5.81 6.66 -2.45
CA ARG A 83 -6.07 6.79 -3.89
C ARG A 83 -6.15 5.38 -4.48
N ASN A 84 -7.22 5.13 -5.23
CA ASN A 84 -7.35 3.96 -6.08
C ASN A 84 -7.98 4.43 -7.40
N THR A 85 -7.15 4.71 -8.38
CA THR A 85 -7.57 5.30 -9.66
C THR A 85 -6.78 4.70 -10.80
N PHE A 86 -7.44 4.39 -11.91
CA PHE A 86 -6.80 4.02 -13.18
C PHE A 86 -7.10 5.11 -14.20
N ASP A 87 -6.05 5.79 -14.68
CA ASP A 87 -6.18 6.85 -15.68
C ASP A 87 -4.96 6.83 -16.62
N ARG A 88 -5.19 7.07 -17.92
CA ARG A 88 -4.15 7.11 -18.97
C ARG A 88 -3.17 5.93 -18.93
N GLY A 89 -3.69 4.73 -18.67
CA GLY A 89 -2.86 3.52 -18.60
C GLY A 89 -2.03 3.41 -17.32
N VAL A 90 -2.33 4.19 -16.26
CA VAL A 90 -1.60 4.11 -14.98
C VAL A 90 -2.58 3.79 -13.85
N LEU A 91 -2.37 2.64 -13.20
CA LEU A 91 -3.06 2.27 -11.97
C LEU A 91 -2.31 2.86 -10.79
N GLN A 92 -3.02 3.67 -10.00
CA GLN A 92 -2.49 4.31 -8.81
C GLN A 92 -3.23 3.80 -7.59
N LEU A 93 -2.55 2.96 -6.80
CA LEU A 93 -3.02 2.48 -5.51
C LEU A 93 -2.12 3.03 -4.41
N HIS A 94 -2.55 4.10 -3.77
CA HIS A 94 -1.84 4.76 -2.67
C HIS A 94 -2.66 4.62 -1.41
N PHE A 95 -2.03 4.16 -0.34
CA PHE A 95 -2.68 4.10 0.96
C PHE A 95 -1.68 4.29 2.07
N ARG A 96 -2.19 4.71 3.22
CA ARG A 96 -1.47 4.72 4.50
C ARG A 96 -2.10 3.67 5.39
N PHE A 97 -1.35 3.17 6.35
CA PHE A 97 -1.92 2.37 7.42
C PHE A 97 -2.64 3.26 8.43
N LYS A 98 -3.72 2.75 9.03
CA LYS A 98 -4.40 3.44 10.11
C LYS A 98 -3.44 3.65 11.28
N ARG A 99 -3.50 4.84 11.86
CA ARG A 99 -2.76 5.17 13.07
C ARG A 99 -3.65 4.93 14.27
N HIS A 100 -3.31 3.94 15.08
CA HIS A 100 -3.92 3.78 16.39
C HIS A 100 -3.27 4.77 17.34
N TYR A 101 -4.03 5.77 17.76
CA TYR A 101 -3.60 6.67 18.82
C TYR A 101 -3.98 6.03 20.15
N TYR A 102 -2.98 5.70 20.96
CA TYR A 102 -3.22 5.36 22.34
C TYR A 102 -3.81 6.59 23.05
N ARG A 103 -5.02 6.46 23.59
CA ARG A 103 -5.65 7.45 24.46
C ARG A 103 -5.47 6.95 25.90
N ARG A 104 -4.90 7.78 26.76
CA ARG A 104 -4.71 7.50 28.18
C ARG A 104 -5.80 8.20 28.98
#